data_AF-A0A7R7ELL4-F1
#
_entry.id   AF-A0A7R7ELL4-F1
#
_cell.length_a   1.000
_cell.length_b   1.000
_cell.length_c   1.000
_cell.angle_alpha   90.00
_cell.angle_beta   90.00
_cell.angle_gamma   90.00
#
_symmetry.space_group_name_H-M   'P 1'
#
loop_
_entity.id
_entity.type
_entity.pdbx_description
1 polymer ?
#
loop_
_entity_poly.entity_id
_entity_poly.type
_entity_poly.pdbx_seq_one_letter_code
_entity_poly.pdbx_strand_id
1 'polypeptide(L)' 'MVQLSEKELSCLNDALSEEELLVKKFQKMANEATDSQIKSKFTEIAAKHQGHFNALYTHIK' A
#
# COMPACT_ATOMS: atom_id res chain seq x y z
N MET A 1 -5.11 14.27 -19.35
CA MET A 1 -5.73 13.96 -18.04
C MET A 1 -6.61 12.75 -18.24
N VAL A 2 -6.39 11.69 -17.46
CA VAL A 2 -7.32 10.55 -17.49
C VAL A 2 -8.66 11.06 -16.98
N GLN A 3 -9.69 11.00 -17.81
CA GLN A 3 -11.03 11.41 -17.40
C GLN A 3 -11.69 10.21 -16.72
N LEU A 4 -11.38 10.04 -15.44
CA LEU A 4 -11.98 9.00 -14.60
C LEU A 4 -13.44 9.35 -14.33
N SER A 5 -14.32 8.36 -14.41
CA SER A 5 -15.68 8.47 -13.87
C SER A 5 -15.64 8.54 -12.34
N GLU A 6 -16.70 9.07 -11.74
CA GLU A 6 -16.84 9.12 -10.27
C GLU A 6 -16.70 7.72 -9.63
N LYS A 7 -17.22 6.69 -10.30
CA LYS A 7 -17.13 5.31 -9.84
C LYS A 7 -15.69 4.80 -9.88
N GLU A 8 -14.96 5.05 -10.96
CA GLU A 8 -13.55 4.67 -11.05
C GLU A 8 -12.69 5.41 -10.02
N LEU A 9 -12.95 6.71 -9.81
CA LEU A 9 -12.28 7.50 -8.79
C LEU A 9 -12.56 6.96 -7.38
N SER A 10 -13.81 6.59 -7.08
CA SER A 10 -14.17 5.96 -5.80
C SER A 10 -13.39 4.66 -5.60
N CYS A 11 -13.41 3.76 -6.59
CA CYS A 11 -12.67 2.49 -6.51
C CYS A 11 -11.16 2.69 -6.32
N LEU A 12 -10.57 3.71 -6.97
CA LEU A 12 -9.15 4.03 -6.80
C LEU A 12 -8.83 4.61 -5.42
N ASN A 13 -9.72 5.42 -4.84
CA ASN A 13 -9.58 5.93 -3.47
C ASN A 13 -9.71 4.82 -2.42
N ASP A 14 -10.63 3.88 -2.62
CA ASP A 14 -10.77 2.69 -1.77
C ASP A 14 -9.49 1.85 -1.83
N ALA A 15 -8.97 1.58 -3.03
CA ALA A 15 -7.72 0.85 -3.23
C ALA A 15 -6.51 1.57 -2.58
N LEU A 16 -6.43 2.91 -2.68
CA LEU A 16 -5.40 3.68 -1.97
C LEU A 16 -5.48 3.51 -0.46
N SER A 17 -6.69 3.54 0.10
CA SER A 17 -6.91 3.36 1.54
C SER A 17 -6.52 1.95 2.00
N GLU A 18 -6.82 0.94 1.19
CA GLU A 18 -6.39 -0.45 1.43
C GLU A 18 -4.86 -0.59 1.40
N GLU A 19 -4.19 -0.03 0.39
CA GLU A 19 -2.73 -0.08 0.28
C GLU A 19 -2.05 0.62 1.46
N GLU A 20 -2.56 1.78 1.90
CA GLU A 20 -2.06 2.47 3.09
C GLU A 20 -2.20 1.62 4.36
N LEU A 21 -3.36 0.96 4.52
CA LEU A 21 -3.61 0.05 5.65
C LEU A 21 -2.63 -1.12 5.64
N LEU A 22 -2.37 -1.72 4.47
CA LEU A 22 -1.44 -2.84 4.31
C LEU A 22 0.00 -2.43 4.63
N VAL A 23 0.45 -1.26 4.16
CA VAL A 23 1.77 -0.70 4.53
C VAL A 23 1.91 -0.61 6.05
N LYS A 24 0.96 0.03 6.73
CA LYS A 24 0.99 0.20 8.20
C LYS A 24 0.97 -1.14 8.92
N LYS A 25 0.13 -2.08 8.47
CA LYS A 25 -0.01 -3.42 9.05
C LYS A 25 1.31 -4.18 8.98
N PHE A 26 1.93 -4.25 7.81
CA PHE A 26 3.17 -5.01 7.65
C PHE A 26 4.38 -4.31 8.31
N GLN A 27 4.43 -2.99 8.35
CA GLN A 27 5.42 -2.28 9.16
C GLN A 27 5.27 -2.59 10.65
N LYS A 28 4.05 -2.59 11.18
CA LYS A 28 3.78 -2.98 12.57
C LYS A 28 4.23 -4.42 12.84
N MET A 29 3.86 -5.37 11.98
CA MET A 29 4.27 -6.77 12.11
C MET A 29 5.79 -6.94 12.02
N ALA A 30 6.48 -6.18 11.17
CA ALA A 30 7.95 -6.17 11.09
C ALA A 30 8.59 -5.67 12.40
N ASN A 31 7.98 -4.68 13.05
CA ASN A 31 8.48 -4.13 14.32
C ASN A 31 8.26 -5.09 15.50
N GLU A 32 7.18 -5.88 15.47
CA GLU A 32 6.86 -6.88 16.48
C GLU A 32 7.60 -8.22 16.26
N ALA A 33 8.10 -8.47 15.05
CA ALA A 33 8.84 -9.68 14.73
C ALA A 33 10.22 -9.72 15.41
N THR A 34 10.48 -10.82 16.11
CA THR A 34 11.78 -11.10 16.76
C THR A 34 12.75 -11.83 15.84
N ASP A 35 12.23 -12.70 14.95
CA ASP A 35 13.04 -13.38 13.95
C ASP A 35 13.43 -12.42 12.81
N SER A 36 14.73 -12.37 12.52
CA SER A 36 15.30 -11.45 11.54
C SER A 36 14.82 -11.69 10.09
N GLN A 37 14.57 -12.94 9.71
CA GLN A 37 14.09 -13.28 8.37
C GLN A 37 12.63 -12.90 8.21
N ILE A 38 11.80 -13.18 9.23
CA ILE A 38 10.40 -12.78 9.27
C ILE A 38 10.27 -11.26 9.23
N LYS A 39 11.06 -10.54 10.03
CA LYS A 39 11.12 -9.08 10.02
C LYS A 39 11.44 -8.54 8.63
N SER A 40 12.50 -9.05 7.98
CA SER A 40 12.86 -8.67 6.61
C SER A 40 11.72 -8.91 5.64
N LYS A 41 11.02 -10.05 5.76
CA LYS A 41 9.90 -10.38 4.89
C LYS A 41 8.73 -9.40 5.02
N PHE A 42 8.37 -9.02 6.24
CA PHE A 42 7.33 -8.02 6.46
C PHE A 42 7.75 -6.63 5.96
N THR A 43 9.02 -6.24 6.12
CA THR A 43 9.54 -5.00 5.55
C THR A 43 9.48 -4.99 4.02
N GLU A 44 9.86 -6.10 3.35
CA GLU A 44 9.72 -6.25 1.90
C GLU A 44 8.26 -6.14 1.45
N ILE A 45 7.34 -6.78 2.15
CA ILE A 45 5.91 -6.74 1.82
C ILE A 45 5.37 -5.31 1.97
N ALA A 46 5.69 -4.62 3.07
CA ALA A 46 5.31 -3.22 3.27
C ALA A 46 5.84 -2.32 2.14
N ALA A 47 7.09 -2.52 1.71
CA ALA A 47 7.68 -1.76 0.61
C ALA A 47 6.96 -2.01 -0.73
N LYS A 48 6.50 -3.24 -1.00
CA LYS A 48 5.69 -3.54 -2.19
C LYS A 48 4.35 -2.79 -2.19
N HIS A 49 3.63 -2.82 -1.07
CA HIS A 49 2.37 -2.09 -0.92
C HIS A 49 2.57 -0.57 -1.04
N GLN A 50 3.68 -0.03 -0.50
CA GLN A 50 4.02 1.38 -0.72
C GLN A 50 4.24 1.69 -2.21
N GLY A 51 4.86 0.77 -2.95
CA GLY A 51 5.01 0.88 -4.40
C GLY A 51 3.67 0.90 -5.13
N HIS A 52 2.74 0.03 -4.76
CA HIS A 52 1.38 0.02 -5.33
C HIS A 52 0.62 1.31 -5.03
N PHE A 53 0.66 1.77 -3.78
CA PHE A 53 0.07 3.06 -3.37
C PHE A 53 0.61 4.20 -4.24
N ASN A 54 1.93 4.29 -4.40
CA ASN A 54 2.56 5.35 -5.19
C ASN A 54 2.14 5.30 -6.66
N ALA A 55 2.00 4.09 -7.23
CA ALA A 55 1.55 3.91 -8.61
C ALA A 55 0.09 4.36 -8.79
N LEU A 56 -0.81 3.94 -7.88
CA LEU A 56 -2.21 4.38 -7.87
C LEU A 56 -2.32 5.90 -7.69
N TYR A 57 -1.57 6.47 -6.74
CA TYR A 57 -1.60 7.90 -6.44
C TYR A 57 -1.12 8.75 -7.63
N THR A 58 -0.12 8.24 -8.37
CA THR A 58 0.37 8.88 -9.60
C THR A 58 -0.66 8.83 -10.73
N HIS A 59 -1.53 7.80 -10.78
CA HIS A 59 -2.60 7.70 -11.76
C HIS A 59 -3.79 8.62 -11.47
N ILE A 60 -4.00 9.01 -10.21
CA ILE A 60 -5.10 9.91 -9.81
C ILE A 60 -4.70 11.40 -9.92
N LYS A 61 -3.41 11.72 -9.82
CA LYS A 61 -2.87 13.08 -10.03
C LYS A 61 -2.86 13.50 -11.50
#